data_AF-A0A402APU9-F1
#
_entry.id   AF-A0A402APU9-F1
#
_cell.length_a   1.000
_cell.length_b   1.000
_cell.length_c   1.000
_cell.angle_alpha   90.00
_cell.angle_beta   90.00
_cell.angle_gamma   90.00
#
_symmetry.space_group_name_H-M   'P 1'
#
loop_
_entity.id
_entity.type
_entity.pdbx_description
1 polymer ?
#
loop_
_entity_poly.entity_id
_entity_poly.type
_entity_poly.pdbx_seq_one_letter_code
_entity_poly.pdbx_strand_id
1 'polypeptide(L)'
;MTVITSCLVCQAAELERLMLVTEEGVAPQEFEHNFSYANTLLLVCQQCGSGILQKYSHDPSGNVEDDGWDMYWWYVLDLTDMQTIRQLLETCPTPQDPTCNCALHHLLRTSENVDGSIKHMTTPTSHADFARLTLAQDGDNSTLQLVHRDNII
;
A
#
# COMPACT_ATOMS: atom_id res chain seq x y z
N MET A 1 3.41 10.01 -9.82
CA MET A 1 2.70 9.00 -9.03
C MET A 1 1.71 9.70 -8.11
N THR A 2 0.48 9.21 -8.04
CA THR A 2 -0.58 9.80 -7.22
C THR A 2 -0.92 8.87 -6.05
N VAL A 3 -0.90 9.42 -4.83
CA VAL A 3 -1.27 8.71 -3.61
C VAL A 3 -2.74 8.99 -3.33
N ILE A 4 -3.48 8.01 -2.79
CA ILE A 4 -4.83 8.26 -2.31
C ILE A 4 -4.83 9.42 -1.29
N THR A 5 -5.78 10.34 -1.45
CA THR A 5 -5.82 11.60 -0.69
C THR A 5 -6.87 11.61 0.42
N SER A 6 -7.62 10.52 0.59
CA SER A 6 -8.67 10.44 1.61
C SER A 6 -8.74 9.04 2.20
N CYS A 7 -9.05 8.97 3.49
CA CYS A 7 -9.13 7.72 4.21
C CYS A 7 -10.30 6.87 3.73
N LEU A 8 -10.05 5.64 3.32
CA LEU A 8 -11.09 4.70 2.87
C LEU A 8 -12.08 4.28 3.97
N VAL A 9 -11.78 4.57 5.23
CA VAL A 9 -12.64 4.24 6.38
C VAL A 9 -13.52 5.42 6.81
N CYS A 10 -12.92 6.60 7.02
CA CYS A 10 -13.62 7.77 7.57
C CYS A 10 -13.71 8.97 6.62
N GLN A 11 -13.16 8.86 5.41
CA GLN A 11 -13.16 9.89 4.36
C GLN A 11 -12.41 11.19 4.70
N ALA A 12 -11.65 11.21 5.81
CA ALA A 12 -10.77 12.32 6.15
C ALA A 12 -9.62 12.49 5.14
N ALA A 13 -9.26 13.73 4.81
CA ALA A 13 -8.16 14.02 3.88
C ALA A 13 -6.75 13.89 4.49
N GLU A 14 -6.66 13.69 5.80
CA GLU A 14 -5.41 13.71 6.55
C GLU A 14 -4.75 12.32 6.56
N LEU A 15 -4.15 11.95 5.43
CA LEU A 15 -3.29 10.77 5.31
C LEU A 15 -1.82 11.16 5.38
N GLU A 16 -1.07 10.47 6.24
CA GLU A 16 0.39 10.61 6.35
C GLU A 16 1.06 9.32 5.86
N ARG A 17 2.13 9.46 5.06
CA ARG A 17 2.96 8.32 4.66
C ARG A 17 3.91 7.91 5.78
N LEU A 18 3.60 6.80 6.44
CA LEU A 18 4.47 6.24 7.48
C LEU A 18 5.67 5.51 6.91
N MET A 19 5.50 4.79 5.80
CA MET A 19 6.55 3.91 5.28
C MET A 19 6.48 3.77 3.76
N LEU A 20 7.65 3.69 3.13
CA LEU A 20 7.82 3.20 1.75
C LEU A 20 8.35 1.76 1.84
N VAL A 21 7.49 0.79 1.51
CA VAL A 21 7.75 -0.64 1.77
C VAL A 21 8.63 -1.24 0.68
N THR A 22 8.25 -1.01 -0.57
CA THR A 22 8.97 -1.42 -1.79
C THR A 22 8.93 -0.29 -2.80
N GLU A 23 9.95 -0.24 -3.64
CA GLU A 23 9.98 0.61 -4.82
C GLU A 23 10.82 -0.10 -5.88
N GLU A 24 10.27 -0.24 -7.08
CA GLU A 24 10.90 -0.92 -8.21
C GLU A 24 10.68 -0.12 -9.49
N GLY A 25 11.66 -0.14 -10.38
CA GLY A 25 11.59 0.54 -11.67
C GLY A 25 11.99 2.01 -11.62
N VAL A 26 11.55 2.79 -12.62
CA VAL A 26 11.88 4.21 -12.77
C VAL A 26 10.58 5.02 -12.78
N ALA A 27 10.47 6.00 -11.89
CA ALA A 27 9.24 6.78 -11.76
C ALA A 27 8.83 7.41 -13.12
N PRO A 28 7.54 7.37 -13.50
CA PRO A 28 7.07 7.85 -14.82
C PRO A 28 7.36 9.33 -15.12
N GLN A 29 7.77 10.10 -14.11
CA GLN A 29 8.05 11.53 -14.22
C GLN A 29 9.50 11.84 -14.60
N GLU A 30 10.40 10.84 -14.59
CA GLU A 30 11.83 11.06 -14.76
C GLU A 30 12.37 10.68 -16.14
N PHE A 31 11.70 9.81 -16.91
CA PHE A 31 12.13 9.41 -18.26
C PHE A 31 10.95 9.02 -19.16
N GLU A 32 11.21 8.98 -20.47
CA GLU A 32 10.27 8.56 -21.54
C GLU A 32 9.41 7.35 -21.12
N HIS A 33 8.15 7.33 -21.57
CA HIS A 33 7.00 6.46 -21.23
C HIS A 33 7.20 4.93 -21.38
N ASN A 34 8.39 4.38 -21.17
CA ASN A 34 8.77 3.00 -21.48
C ASN A 34 9.32 2.22 -20.28
N PHE A 35 9.22 2.74 -19.05
CA PHE A 35 9.69 2.04 -17.86
C PHE A 35 8.52 1.64 -16.96
N SER A 36 8.47 0.36 -16.61
CA SER A 36 7.59 -0.11 -15.54
C SER A 36 8.02 0.51 -14.21
N TYR A 37 7.06 0.82 -13.37
CA TYR A 37 7.31 1.33 -12.02
C TYR A 37 6.27 0.78 -11.06
N ALA A 38 6.71 0.32 -9.90
CA ALA A 38 5.83 -0.19 -8.87
C ALA A 38 6.31 0.23 -7.49
N ASN A 39 5.36 0.38 -6.56
CA ASN A 39 5.69 0.50 -5.16
C ASN A 39 4.54 0.06 -4.24
N THR A 40 4.91 -0.16 -3.00
CA THR A 40 3.99 -0.35 -1.90
C THR A 40 4.29 0.67 -0.82
N LEU A 41 3.26 1.35 -0.33
CA LEU A 41 3.38 2.38 0.70
C LEU A 41 2.34 2.17 1.80
N LEU A 42 2.75 2.44 3.05
CA LEU A 42 1.87 2.43 4.20
C LEU A 42 1.53 3.86 4.60
N LEU A 43 0.24 4.18 4.56
CA LEU A 43 -0.34 5.43 5.03
C LEU A 43 -1.06 5.21 6.35
N VAL A 44 -1.21 6.28 7.12
CA VAL A 44 -2.09 6.31 8.29
C VAL A 44 -3.03 7.51 8.23
N CYS A 45 -4.29 7.29 8.59
CA CYS A 45 -5.23 8.38 8.81
C CYS A 45 -5.00 9.00 10.18
N GLN A 46 -4.74 10.31 10.20
CA GLN A 46 -4.56 11.05 11.45
C GLN A 46 -5.87 11.20 12.25
N GLN A 47 -7.02 11.07 11.58
CA GLN A 47 -8.33 11.21 12.24
C GLN A 47 -8.82 9.92 12.90
N CYS A 48 -8.85 8.80 12.18
CA CYS A 48 -9.36 7.52 12.73
C CYS A 48 -8.25 6.52 13.11
N GLY A 49 -6.99 6.80 12.78
CA GLY A 49 -5.84 5.94 13.10
C GLY A 49 -5.72 4.68 12.24
N SER A 50 -6.63 4.44 11.29
CA SER A 50 -6.57 3.30 10.38
C SER A 50 -5.40 3.41 9.40
N GLY A 51 -4.84 2.26 9.04
CA GLY A 51 -3.76 2.15 8.07
C GLY A 51 -4.30 1.88 6.68
N ILE A 52 -3.60 2.40 5.67
CA ILE A 52 -3.87 2.09 4.26
C ILE A 52 -2.56 1.61 3.65
N LEU A 53 -2.49 0.33 3.31
CA LEU A 53 -1.43 -0.20 2.47
C LEU A 53 -1.88 -0.01 1.01
N GLN A 54 -1.23 0.90 0.31
CA GLN A 54 -1.46 1.14 -1.11
C GLN A 54 -0.37 0.44 -1.90
N LYS A 55 -0.78 -0.34 -2.89
CA LYS A 55 0.10 -0.82 -3.95
C LYS A 55 -0.19 -0.07 -5.24
N TYR A 56 0.88 0.26 -5.94
CA TYR A 56 0.83 0.90 -7.24
C TYR A 56 1.71 0.13 -8.21
N SER A 57 1.22 -0.02 -9.43
CA SER A 57 1.99 -0.51 -10.56
C SER A 57 1.63 0.29 -11.81
N HIS A 58 2.64 0.63 -12.59
CA HIS A 58 2.55 1.23 -13.90
C HIS A 58 3.25 0.31 -14.87
N ASP A 59 2.51 -0.23 -15.83
CA ASP A 59 3.09 -1.00 -16.92
C ASP A 59 2.89 -0.26 -18.26
N PRO A 60 3.98 0.16 -18.92
CA PRO A 60 3.93 0.82 -20.23
C PRO A 60 3.73 -0.15 -21.39
N SER A 61 3.60 -1.47 -21.18
CA SER A 61 3.61 -2.50 -22.24
C SER A 61 2.41 -2.50 -23.22
N GLY A 62 1.62 -1.42 -23.27
CA GLY A 62 0.69 -1.14 -24.37
C GLY A 62 1.44 -0.71 -25.64
N ASN A 63 0.91 -1.04 -26.82
CA ASN A 63 1.34 -0.36 -28.05
C ASN A 63 1.27 1.16 -27.85
N VAL A 64 2.03 1.94 -28.61
CA VAL A 64 2.14 3.42 -28.55
C VAL A 64 0.79 4.20 -28.64
N GLU A 65 -0.33 3.48 -28.80
CA GLU A 65 -1.71 3.99 -28.85
C GLU A 65 -2.55 3.65 -27.60
N ASP A 66 -2.02 2.83 -26.67
CA ASP A 66 -2.69 2.36 -25.46
C ASP A 66 -1.92 2.96 -24.27
N ASP A 67 -2.41 4.08 -23.74
CA ASP A 67 -1.81 4.78 -22.60
C ASP A 67 -1.52 3.78 -21.47
N GLY A 68 -0.27 3.78 -20.96
CA GLY A 68 0.19 2.85 -19.92
C GLY A 68 -0.78 2.74 -18.75
N TRP A 69 -0.96 1.53 -18.22
CA TRP A 69 -2.01 1.23 -17.26
C TRP A 69 -1.49 1.48 -15.85
N ASP A 70 -1.88 2.62 -15.26
CA ASP A 70 -1.81 2.81 -13.82
C ASP A 70 -2.76 1.81 -13.13
N MET A 71 -2.26 1.11 -12.13
CA MET A 71 -3.02 0.14 -11.35
C MET A 71 -2.79 0.38 -9.87
N TYR A 72 -3.89 0.55 -9.14
CA TYR A 72 -3.90 0.78 -7.70
C TYR A 72 -4.68 -0.32 -6.98
N TRP A 73 -4.12 -0.82 -5.88
CA TRP A 73 -4.82 -1.67 -4.92
C TRP A 73 -4.70 -1.06 -3.53
N TRP A 74 -5.80 -1.11 -2.77
CA TRP A 74 -5.80 -0.63 -1.39
C TRP A 74 -6.24 -1.70 -0.42
N TYR A 75 -5.54 -1.70 0.71
CA TYR A 75 -5.82 -2.59 1.82
C TYR A 75 -5.89 -1.78 3.11
N VAL A 76 -6.90 -2.02 3.93
CA VAL A 76 -7.14 -1.32 5.18
C VAL A 76 -6.67 -2.18 6.35
N LEU A 77 -5.91 -1.56 7.26
CA LEU A 77 -5.55 -2.10 8.56
C LEU A 77 -6.35 -1.35 9.62
N ASP A 78 -6.90 -2.07 10.60
CA ASP A 78 -7.65 -1.44 11.67
C ASP A 78 -6.73 -0.71 12.69
N LEU A 79 -7.35 -0.06 13.67
CA LEU A 79 -6.61 0.69 14.68
C LEU A 79 -5.72 -0.22 15.56
N THR A 80 -6.17 -1.44 15.86
CA THR A 80 -5.44 -2.39 16.71
C THR A 80 -4.18 -2.87 16.00
N ASP A 81 -4.31 -3.26 14.74
CA ASP A 81 -3.19 -3.67 13.90
C ASP A 81 -2.20 -2.51 13.71
N MET A 82 -2.71 -1.29 13.52
CA MET A 82 -1.89 -0.09 13.41
C MET A 82 -1.14 0.27 14.69
N GLN A 83 -1.65 -0.04 15.88
CA GLN A 83 -0.91 0.14 17.12
C GLN A 83 0.32 -0.77 17.17
N THR A 84 0.16 -2.05 16.78
CA THR A 84 1.29 -2.98 16.69
C THR A 84 2.31 -2.54 15.65
N ILE A 85 1.85 -2.10 14.47
CA ILE A 85 2.72 -1.57 13.42
C ILE A 85 3.48 -0.34 13.89
N ARG A 86 2.84 0.60 14.59
CA ARG A 86 3.51 1.79 15.15
C ARG A 86 4.60 1.41 16.15
N GLN A 87 4.34 0.43 17.02
CA GLN A 87 5.36 -0.06 17.95
C GLN A 87 6.57 -0.67 17.21
N LEU A 88 6.33 -1.47 16.16
CA LEU A 88 7.42 -2.01 15.34
C LEU A 88 8.18 -0.90 14.60
N LEU A 89 7.47 0.14 14.16
CA LEU A 89 8.03 1.28 13.43
C LEU A 89 9.04 2.07 14.27
N GLU A 90 8.88 2.15 15.60
CA GLU A 90 9.84 2.82 16.51
C GLU A 90 11.26 2.23 16.42
N THR A 91 11.38 0.98 15.96
CA THR A 91 12.67 0.30 15.77
C THR A 91 13.25 0.47 14.36
N CYS A 92 12.51 1.08 13.44
CA CYS A 92 12.95 1.29 12.06
C CYS A 92 13.79 2.57 11.94
N PRO A 93 15.07 2.48 11.53
CA PRO A 93 15.93 3.66 11.42
C PRO A 93 15.60 4.54 10.22
N THR A 94 15.05 3.94 9.14
CA THR A 94 14.82 4.60 7.86
C THR A 94 13.48 4.16 7.24
N PRO A 95 12.32 4.59 7.78
CA PRO A 95 11.01 4.16 7.29
C PRO A 95 10.71 4.50 5.82
N GLN A 96 11.43 5.47 5.27
CA GLN A 96 11.22 5.94 3.90
C GLN A 96 12.22 5.31 2.92
N ASP A 97 13.10 4.43 3.40
CA ASP A 97 14.09 3.74 2.58
C ASP A 97 13.60 2.31 2.27
N PRO A 98 13.17 2.04 1.03
CA PRO A 98 12.64 0.73 0.64
C PRO A 98 13.73 -0.35 0.59
N THR A 99 14.99 -0.04 0.84
CA THR A 99 16.08 -1.03 0.97
C THR A 99 16.32 -1.46 2.42
N CYS A 100 15.66 -0.80 3.39
CA CYS A 100 15.78 -1.13 4.80
C CYS A 100 15.30 -2.57 5.08
N ASN A 101 16.06 -3.32 5.89
CA ASN A 101 15.80 -4.73 6.20
C ASN A 101 15.28 -4.95 7.64
N CYS A 102 14.65 -3.95 8.25
CA CYS A 102 14.07 -4.11 9.58
C CYS A 102 12.89 -5.10 9.57
N ALA A 103 12.52 -5.59 10.76
CA ALA A 103 11.45 -6.58 10.90
C ALA A 103 10.12 -6.13 10.26
N LEU A 104 9.77 -4.85 10.40
CA LEU A 104 8.53 -4.31 9.82
C LEU A 104 8.58 -4.27 8.30
N HIS A 105 9.69 -3.80 7.69
CA HIS A 105 9.85 -3.84 6.23
C HIS A 105 9.77 -5.27 5.71
N HIS A 106 10.48 -6.20 6.36
CA HIS A 106 10.45 -7.60 5.96
C HIS A 106 9.03 -8.19 6.04
N LEU A 107 8.32 -7.95 7.15
CA LEU A 107 6.94 -8.38 7.34
C LEU A 107 6.01 -7.87 6.24
N LEU A 108 6.08 -6.58 5.93
CA LEU A 108 5.19 -5.97 4.94
C LEU A 108 5.50 -6.49 3.53
N ARG A 109 6.80 -6.63 3.17
CA ARG A 109 7.24 -7.18 1.87
C ARG A 109 6.82 -8.62 1.66
N THR A 110 7.03 -9.49 2.64
CA THR A 110 6.66 -10.91 2.49
C THR A 110 5.15 -11.12 2.49
N SER A 111 4.40 -10.16 3.06
CA SER A 111 2.95 -10.11 2.99
C SER A 111 2.42 -9.47 1.69
N GLU A 112 3.27 -9.05 0.75
CA GLU A 112 2.82 -8.54 -0.55
C GLU A 112 2.12 -9.62 -1.39
N ASN A 113 2.23 -10.90 -1.06
CA ASN A 113 1.48 -11.96 -1.77
C ASN A 113 0.00 -12.06 -1.40
N VAL A 114 -0.59 -11.08 -0.70
CA VAL A 114 -2.05 -11.01 -0.46
C VAL A 114 -2.84 -10.67 -1.74
N ASP A 115 -2.16 -10.59 -2.89
CA ASP A 115 -2.74 -10.33 -4.21
C ASP A 115 -3.59 -11.49 -4.75
N GLY A 116 -4.60 -11.12 -5.54
CA GLY A 116 -5.46 -12.06 -6.29
C GLY A 116 -6.95 -11.90 -6.02
N SER A 117 -7.33 -10.95 -5.17
CA SER A 117 -8.65 -10.90 -4.57
C SER A 117 -9.47 -9.64 -4.84
N ILE A 118 -8.81 -8.52 -5.13
CA ILE A 118 -9.43 -7.19 -5.25
C ILE A 118 -9.15 -6.66 -6.64
N LYS A 119 -10.17 -6.05 -7.23
CA LYS A 119 -10.05 -5.37 -8.52
C LYS A 119 -9.14 -4.15 -8.36
N HIS A 120 -8.15 -4.00 -9.23
CA HIS A 120 -7.38 -2.76 -9.27
C HIS A 120 -8.25 -1.62 -9.81
N MET A 121 -7.91 -0.40 -9.40
CA MET A 121 -8.43 0.81 -10.01
C MET A 121 -7.36 1.43 -10.91
N THR A 122 -7.80 2.12 -11.97
CA THR A 122 -6.90 2.86 -12.86
C THR A 122 -6.73 4.32 -12.48
N THR A 123 -7.45 4.77 -11.45
CA THR A 123 -7.34 6.12 -10.90
C THR A 123 -7.40 6.05 -9.37
N PRO A 124 -6.63 6.88 -8.66
CA PRO A 124 -6.71 6.96 -7.22
C PRO A 124 -7.98 7.72 -6.84
N THR A 125 -8.93 7.02 -6.23
CA THR A 125 -10.22 7.60 -5.82
C THR A 125 -10.53 7.23 -4.37
N SER A 126 -11.19 8.14 -3.66
CA SER A 126 -11.59 7.96 -2.25
C SER A 126 -12.71 6.93 -2.06
N HIS A 127 -13.30 6.42 -3.15
CA HIS A 127 -14.39 5.42 -3.15
C HIS A 127 -13.95 4.09 -3.74
N ALA A 128 -12.65 3.84 -3.79
CA ALA A 128 -12.16 2.59 -4.33
C ALA A 128 -12.52 1.39 -3.44
N ASP A 129 -12.73 0.25 -4.10
CA ASP A 129 -12.79 -1.04 -3.43
C ASP A 129 -11.49 -1.27 -2.65
N PHE A 130 -11.63 -1.85 -1.47
CA PHE A 130 -10.51 -2.25 -0.64
C PHE A 130 -10.80 -3.57 0.06
N ALA A 131 -9.74 -4.23 0.54
CA ALA A 131 -9.90 -5.33 1.47
C ALA A 131 -9.27 -4.99 2.81
N ARG A 132 -9.69 -5.72 3.84
CA ARG A 132 -9.16 -5.60 5.18
C ARG A 132 -8.07 -6.64 5.38
N LEU A 133 -6.94 -6.17 5.89
CA LEU A 133 -5.86 -7.00 6.39
C LEU A 133 -5.93 -7.02 7.91
N THR A 134 -5.46 -8.10 8.50
CA THR A 134 -5.10 -8.16 9.91
C THR A 134 -3.68 -8.66 10.09
N LEU A 135 -3.06 -8.25 11.18
CA LEU A 135 -1.78 -8.78 11.59
C LEU A 135 -2.00 -10.09 12.35
N ALA A 136 -1.71 -11.21 11.69
CA ALA A 136 -1.72 -12.51 12.33
C ALA A 136 -0.35 -12.82 12.93
N GLN A 137 -0.34 -13.29 14.17
CA GLN A 137 0.86 -13.77 14.87
C GLN A 137 0.84 -15.30 14.95
N ASP A 138 1.96 -15.92 14.56
CA ASP A 138 2.22 -17.35 14.72
C ASP A 138 3.58 -17.52 15.42
N GLY A 139 3.54 -17.70 16.74
CA GLY A 139 4.74 -17.67 17.59
C GLY A 139 5.46 -16.32 17.49
N ASP A 140 6.74 -16.36 17.13
CA ASP A 140 7.58 -15.15 16.95
C ASP A 140 7.42 -14.51 15.55
N ASN A 141 6.67 -15.14 14.64
CA ASN A 141 6.45 -14.62 13.29
C ASN A 141 5.14 -13.84 13.21
N SER A 142 5.17 -12.68 12.56
CA SER A 142 3.99 -11.88 12.25
C SER A 142 3.82 -11.75 10.74
N THR A 143 2.59 -11.85 10.24
CA THR A 143 2.24 -11.77 8.80
C THR A 143 0.94 -11.01 8.62
N LEU A 144 0.76 -10.30 7.49
CA LEU A 144 -0.55 -9.77 7.14
C LEU A 144 -1.39 -10.84 6.46
N GLN A 145 -2.65 -10.95 6.89
CA GLN A 145 -3.62 -11.89 6.33
C GLN A 145 -4.87 -11.14 5.89
N LEU A 146 -5.45 -11.58 4.77
CA LEU A 146 -6.73 -11.07 4.28
C LEU A 146 -7.86 -11.57 5.18
N VAL A 147 -8.63 -10.65 5.76
CA VAL A 147 -9.76 -10.99 6.65
C VAL A 147 -11.10 -10.82 5.96
N HIS A 148 -11.25 -9.75 5.19
CA HIS A 148 -12.54 -9.41 4.58
C HIS A 148 -12.37 -8.60 3.30
N ARG A 149 -13.25 -8.82 2.32
CA ARG A 149 -13.36 -7.97 1.14
C ARG A 149 -14.59 -7.09 1.32
N ASP A 150 -14.39 -5.78 1.45
CA ASP A 150 -15.50 -4.85 1.41
C ASP A 150 -15.75 -4.55 -0.09
N ASN A 151 -16.74 -5.21 -0.69
CA ASN A 151 -17.26 -4.79 -1.99
C ASN A 151 -18.12 -3.55 -1.73
N ILE A 152 -17.69 -2.36 -2.17
CA ILE A 152 -18.59 -1.21 -2.15
C ILE A 152 -19.40 -1.29 -3.45
N ILE A 153 -20.71 -1.53 -3.30
CA ILE A 153 -21.71 -1.67 -4.37
C ILE A 153 -21.74 -0.42 -5.25
#